data_AF-A0A932CVJ9-F1
#
_entry.id   AF-A0A932CVJ9-F1
#
_cell.length_a   1.000
_cell.length_b   1.000
_cell.length_c   1.000
_cell.angle_alpha   90.00
_cell.angle_beta   90.00
_cell.angle_gamma   90.00
#
_symmetry.space_group_name_H-M   'P 1'
#
loop_
_entity.id
_entity.type
_entity.pdbx_description
1 polymer ?
#
loop_
_entity_poly.entity_id
_entity_poly.type
_entity_poly.pdbx_seq_one_letter_code
_entity_poly.pdbx_strand_id
1 'polypeptide(L)' 'MSRSYTVSDGRLVLTLTPAEEGGYVVKSPLDPELVTEAETLTEAFEMARDALRALRASRAKLLRKLAAAG' A
#
# COMPACT_ATOMS: atom_id res chain seq x y z
N MET A 1 -0.30 23.15 -0.15
CA MET A 1 -0.21 21.78 -0.73
C MET A 1 0.73 20.99 0.15
N SER A 2 0.29 19.84 0.69
CA SER A 2 1.20 18.90 1.34
C SER A 2 2.16 18.34 0.30
N ARG A 3 3.46 18.33 0.62
CA ARG A 3 4.49 17.83 -0.30
C ARG A 3 4.39 16.31 -0.33
N SER A 4 4.24 15.73 -1.51
CA SER A 4 4.23 14.28 -1.67
C SER A 4 5.57 13.80 -2.23
N TYR A 5 6.02 12.64 -1.79
CA TYR A 5 7.30 12.05 -2.17
C TYR A 5 7.07 10.69 -2.81
N THR A 6 7.66 10.46 -3.99
CA THR A 6 7.72 9.14 -4.59
C THR A 6 9.05 8.49 -4.27
N VAL A 7 9.02 7.30 -3.68
CA VAL A 7 10.20 6.54 -3.26
C VAL A 7 10.13 5.13 -3.82
N SER A 8 11.28 4.48 -3.96
CA SER A 8 11.36 3.06 -4.33
C SER A 8 12.56 2.38 -3.67
N ASP A 9 12.38 1.09 -3.36
CA ASP A 9 13.44 0.17 -2.92
C ASP A 9 13.91 -0.77 -4.06
N GLY A 10 13.48 -0.50 -5.30
CA GLY A 10 13.73 -1.33 -6.48
C GLY A 10 12.73 -2.49 -6.67
N ARG A 11 11.82 -2.73 -5.70
CA ARG A 11 10.76 -3.75 -5.78
C ARG A 11 9.36 -3.18 -5.60
N LEU A 12 9.25 -2.10 -4.84
CA LEU A 12 8.01 -1.40 -4.54
C LEU A 12 8.21 0.09 -4.81
N VAL A 13 7.17 0.73 -5.34
CA VAL A 13 7.11 2.18 -5.51
C VAL A 13 6.00 2.68 -4.60
N LEU A 14 6.30 3.68 -3.78
CA LEU A 14 5.35 4.27 -2.84
C LEU A 14 5.29 5.78 -3.01
N THR A 15 4.11 6.32 -2.77
CA THR A 15 3.84 7.74 -2.63
C THR A 15 3.56 8.01 -1.15
N LEU A 16 4.41 8.82 -0.52
CA LEU A 16 4.27 9.25 0.87
C LEU A 16 3.78 10.69 0.92
N THR A 17 2.70 10.91 1.66
CA THR A 17 2.18 12.25 1.93
C THR A 17 2.18 12.45 3.45
N PRO A 18 2.85 13.48 3.98
CA PRO A 18 2.82 13.77 5.42
C PRO A 18 1.38 13.93 5.92
N ALA A 19 1.06 13.26 7.03
CA ALA A 19 -0.24 13.42 7.69
C ALA A 19 -0.21 14.60 8.68
N GLU A 20 -1.38 15.12 9.04
CA GLU A 20 -1.50 16.29 9.93
C GLU A 20 -1.03 15.96 11.36
N GLU A 21 -1.29 14.75 11.84
CA GLU A 21 -0.85 14.28 13.16
C GLU A 21 0.63 13.84 13.20
N GLY A 22 1.33 13.84 12.05
CA GLY A 22 2.68 13.31 11.91
C GLY A 22 2.72 11.99 11.15
N GLY A 23 3.94 11.53 10.80
CA GLY A 23 4.11 10.38 9.93
C GLY A 23 3.63 10.62 8.50
N TYR A 24 3.25 9.55 7.81
CA TYR A 24 2.93 9.53 6.39
C TYR A 24 1.72 8.66 6.09
N VAL A 25 0.82 9.17 5.25
CA VAL A 25 -0.08 8.34 4.45
C VAL A 25 0.72 7.75 3.30
N VAL A 26 0.73 6.42 3.22
CA VAL A 26 1.51 5.63 2.28
C VAL A 26 0.57 4.99 1.26
N LYS A 27 0.82 5.24 -0.03
CA LYS A 27 0.05 4.68 -1.15
C LYS A 27 0.97 4.06 -2.19
N SER A 28 0.47 3.13 -3.00
CA SER A 28 1.20 2.63 -4.18
C SER A 28 0.58 3.18 -5.47
N PRO A 29 1.35 3.84 -6.36
CA PRO A 29 0.83 4.22 -7.68
C PRO A 29 0.55 3.01 -8.60
N LEU A 30 1.12 1.84 -8.28
CA LEU A 30 0.94 0.61 -9.04
C LEU A 30 -0.20 -0.27 -8.49
N ASP A 31 -0.66 0.00 -7.28
CA ASP A 31 -1.77 -0.69 -6.64
C ASP A 31 -2.60 0.31 -5.83
N PRO A 32 -3.63 0.93 -6.45
CA PRO A 32 -4.42 2.00 -5.82
C PRO A 32 -5.16 1.60 -4.55
N GLU A 33 -5.39 0.30 -4.34
CA GLU A 33 -6.04 -0.23 -3.13
C GLU A 33 -5.05 -0.39 -1.97
N LEU A 34 -3.74 -0.30 -2.23
CA LEU A 34 -2.72 -0.27 -1.20
C LEU A 34 -2.67 1.13 -0.59
N VAL A 35 -3.29 1.25 0.58
CA VAL A 35 -3.26 2.43 1.44
C VAL A 35 -2.93 1.99 2.86
N THR A 36 -1.93 2.63 3.47
CA THR A 36 -1.51 2.38 4.85
C THR A 36 -0.88 3.64 5.43
N GLU A 37 -0.41 3.58 6.68
CA GLU A 37 0.21 4.69 7.40
C GLU A 37 1.52 4.21 8.02
N ALA A 38 2.46 5.13 8.22
CA ALA A 38 3.75 4.83 8.84
C ALA A 38 4.40 6.11 9.40
N GLU A 39 5.18 5.99 10.46
CA GLU A 39 5.94 7.10 11.03
C GLU A 39 7.26 7.33 10.30
N THR A 40 7.85 6.25 9.75
CA THR A 40 9.17 6.29 9.09
C THR A 40 9.14 5.72 7.68
N LEU A 41 10.15 6.06 6.87
CA LEU A 41 10.31 5.50 5.52
C LEU A 41 10.48 3.97 5.54
N THR A 42 11.23 3.43 6.51
CA THR A 42 11.44 1.99 6.65
C THR A 42 10.11 1.29 6.93
N GLU A 43 9.36 1.80 7.90
CA GLU A 43 8.05 1.28 8.27
C GLU A 43 7.04 1.39 7.11
N ALA A 44 7.10 2.47 6.31
CA ALA A 44 6.25 2.61 5.13
C ALA A 44 6.40 1.44 4.15
N PHE A 45 7.63 0.96 3.93
CA PHE A 45 7.86 -0.22 3.10
C PHE A 45 7.43 -1.52 3.78
N GLU A 46 7.61 -1.66 5.09
CA GLU A 46 7.16 -2.83 5.85
C GLU A 46 5.63 -2.96 5.78
N MET A 47 4.93 -1.88 6.12
CA MET A 47 3.48 -1.81 6.12
C MET A 47 2.89 -1.99 4.73
N ALA A 48 3.51 -1.39 3.70
CA ALA A 48 3.07 -1.60 2.34
C ALA A 48 3.25 -3.05 1.86
N ARG A 49 4.31 -3.75 2.27
CA ARG A 49 4.51 -5.18 1.93
C ARG A 49 3.50 -6.07 2.64
N ASP A 50 3.16 -5.78 3.88
CA ASP A 50 2.09 -6.47 4.62
C ASP A 50 0.73 -6.26 3.95
N ALA A 51 0.38 -5.00 3.66
CA ALA A 51 -0.87 -4.65 2.98
C ALA A 51 -0.97 -5.34 1.61
N LEU A 52 0.12 -5.34 0.82
CA LEU A 52 0.17 -6.01 -0.48
C LEU A 52 -0.06 -7.53 -0.36
N ARG A 53 0.50 -8.18 0.67
CA ARG A 53 0.25 -9.60 0.94
C ARG A 53 -1.22 -9.86 1.27
N ALA A 54 -1.82 -9.02 2.11
CA ALA A 54 -3.23 -9.13 2.48
C ALA A 54 -4.17 -8.92 1.27
N LEU A 55 -3.91 -7.89 0.45
CA LEU A 55 -4.67 -7.59 -0.77
C LEU A 55 -4.62 -8.76 -1.76
N ARG A 56 -3.43 -9.31 -2.02
CA ARG A 56 -3.26 -10.47 -2.90
C ARG A 56 -4.04 -11.69 -2.40
N ALA A 57 -3.97 -11.98 -1.11
CA ALA A 57 -4.72 -13.09 -0.51
C ALA A 57 -6.24 -12.88 -0.62
N SER A 58 -6.72 -11.67 -0.36
CA SER A 58 -8.13 -11.30 -0.48
C SER A 58 -8.64 -11.45 -1.92
N ARG A 59 -7.91 -10.89 -2.89
CA ARG A 59 -8.24 -10.99 -4.32
C ARG A 59 -8.27 -12.44 -4.80
N ALA A 60 -7.28 -13.26 -4.42
CA ALA A 60 -7.26 -14.69 -4.75
C ALA A 60 -8.49 -15.44 -4.18
N LYS A 61 -8.88 -15.12 -2.94
CA LYS A 61 -10.09 -15.69 -2.32
C LYS A 61 -11.36 -15.25 -3.05
N LEU A 62 -11.46 -13.98 -3.45
CA LEU A 62 -12.60 -13.46 -4.19
C LEU A 62 -12.73 -14.12 -5.57
N LEU A 63 -11.64 -14.21 -6.33
CA LEU A 63 -11.62 -14.87 -7.64
C LEU A 63 -12.09 -16.32 -7.57
N ARG A 64 -11.65 -17.08 -6.55
CA ARG A 64 -12.12 -18.46 -6.34
C ARG A 64 -13.62 -18.54 -6.06
N LYS A 65 -14.16 -17.61 -5.27
CA LYS A 65 -15.60 -17.56 -4.98
C LYS A 65 -16.42 -17.22 -6.22
N LEU A 66 -15.96 -16.25 -7.02
CA LEU A 66 -16.64 -15.86 -8.27
C LEU A 66 -16.64 -17.01 -9.28
N ALA A 67 -15.52 -17.73 -9.42
CA ALA A 67 -15.42 -18.89 -10.31
C ALA A 67 -16.33 -20.07 -9.90
N ALA A 68 -16.62 -20.23 -8.61
CA ALA A 68 -17.52 -21.27 -8.11
C ALA A 68 -19.01 -20.89 -8.18
N ALA A 69 -19.31 -19.61 -8.45
CA ALA A 69 -20.66 -19.07 -8.50
C ALA A 69 -21.20 -18.90 -9.94
N GLY A 70 -20.35 -19.14 -10.95
CA GLY A 70 -20.72 -19.20 -12.38
C GLY A 70 -20.72 -20.63 -12.87
#